data_AF-A0A1C6G434-F1
#
_entry.id   AF-A0A1C6G434-F1
#
_cell.length_a   1.000
_cell.length_b   1.000
_cell.length_c   1.000
_cell.angle_alpha   90.00
_cell.angle_beta   90.00
_cell.angle_gamma   90.00
#
_symmetry.space_group_name_H-M   'P 1'
#
loop_
_entity.id
_entity.type
_entity.pdbx_description
1 polymer ?
#
loop_
_entity_poly.entity_id
_entity_poly.type
_entity_poly.pdbx_seq_one_letter_code
_entity_poly.pdbx_strand_id
1 'polypeptide(L)' 'MKCTHCKDTRKYKQPNNKERFEKLIDIEMEKSYFVNYDMAEEKAYKEVGFTIIDCPFCNNKK' A
#
# COMPACT_ATOMS: atom_id res chain seq x y z
N MET A 1 18.70 10.10 -1.31
CA MET A 1 17.60 10.22 -0.33
C MET A 1 16.78 8.96 -0.47
N LYS A 2 16.83 8.09 0.54
CA LYS A 2 16.08 6.84 0.56
C LYS A 2 14.62 7.18 0.82
N CYS A 3 13.78 7.14 -0.20
CA CYS A 3 12.36 7.32 0.06
C CYS A 3 11.83 6.02 0.66
N THR A 4 11.46 6.11 1.93
CA THR A 4 10.85 5.02 2.71
C THR A 4 9.55 4.51 2.07
N HIS A 5 8.81 5.38 1.38
CA HIS A 5 7.56 5.02 0.69
C HIS A 5 7.76 4.27 -0.62
N CYS A 6 8.83 4.58 -1.39
CA CYS A 6 9.14 3.83 -2.62
C CYS A 6 10.19 2.72 -2.43
N LYS A 7 10.74 2.53 -1.22
CA LYS A 7 11.88 1.60 -0.95
C LYS A 7 12.98 1.73 -2.02
N ASP A 8 13.31 2.96 -2.42
CA ASP A 8 14.24 3.30 -3.51
C ASP A 8 13.88 2.81 -4.93
N THR A 9 12.72 2.17 -5.12
CA THR A 9 12.27 1.68 -6.45
C THR A 9 11.72 2.79 -7.35
N ARG A 10 11.51 4.00 -6.81
CA ARG A 10 10.82 5.14 -7.46
C ARG A 10 9.38 4.86 -7.88
N LYS A 11 8.85 3.68 -7.55
CA LYS A 11 7.50 3.24 -7.90
C LYS A 11 6.66 3.11 -6.64
N TYR A 12 5.44 3.63 -6.68
CA TYR A 12 4.48 3.54 -5.60
C TYR A 12 3.27 2.73 -6.07
N LYS A 13 2.86 1.74 -5.27
CA LYS A 13 1.62 1.02 -5.49
C LYS A 13 0.50 1.88 -4.95
N GLN A 14 -0.24 2.53 -5.84
CA GLN A 14 -1.43 3.27 -5.46
C GLN A 14 -2.63 2.32 -5.58
N PRO A 15 -3.39 2.07 -4.49
CA PRO A 15 -4.61 1.30 -4.59
C PRO A 15 -5.61 2.06 -5.47
N ASN A 16 -6.29 1.35 -6.37
CA ASN A 16 -7.27 1.96 -7.28
C ASN A 16 -8.47 2.53 -6.52
N ASN A 17 -8.78 1.94 -5.35
CA ASN A 17 -9.77 2.45 -4.41
C ASN A 17 -9.16 2.48 -3.00
N LYS A 18 -8.75 3.67 -2.57
CA LYS A 18 -8.09 3.89 -1.27
C LYS A 18 -9.00 3.53 -0.09
N GLU A 19 -10.25 3.96 -0.12
CA GLU A 19 -11.20 3.73 0.98
C GLU A 19 -11.48 2.24 1.19
N ARG A 20 -11.69 1.50 0.08
CA ARG A 20 -11.89 0.05 0.14
C ARG A 20 -10.63 -0.69 0.55
N PHE A 21 -9.46 -0.20 0.16
CA PHE A 21 -8.17 -0.76 0.55
C PHE A 21 -7.95 -0.64 2.07
N GLU A 22 -8.12 0.55 2.63
CA GLU A 22 -7.99 0.79 4.08
C GLU A 22 -8.97 -0.07 4.88
N LYS A 23 -10.23 -0.14 4.43
CA LYS A 23 -11.25 -0.97 5.07
C LYS A 23 -10.92 -2.46 5.06
N LEU A 24 -10.34 -2.97 3.96
CA LEU A 24 -9.93 -4.39 3.87
C LEU A 24 -8.75 -4.69 4.80
N ILE A 25 -7.81 -3.75 4.92
CA ILE A 25 -6.70 -3.89 5.88
C ILE A 25 -7.23 -3.93 7.29
N ASP A 26 -8.11 -3.00 7.68
CA ASP A 26 -8.69 -2.97 9.02
C ASP A 26 -9.44 -4.27 9.34
N ILE A 27 -10.28 -4.75 8.42
CA ILE A 27 -11.01 -6.02 8.58
C ILE A 27 -10.06 -7.22 8.74
N GLU A 28 -8.97 -7.27 7.96
CA GLU A 28 -8.00 -8.38 8.06
C GLU A 28 -7.14 -8.27 9.32
N MET A 29 -6.81 -7.05 9.76
CA MET A 29 -6.05 -6.78 10.99
C MET A 29 -6.88 -7.07 12.24
N GLU A 30 -8.19 -6.85 12.22
CA GLU A 30 -9.13 -7.23 13.29
C GLU A 30 -9.22 -8.75 13.51
N LYS A 31 -8.82 -9.57 12.51
CA LYS A 31 -8.72 -11.04 12.64
C LYS A 31 -7.45 -11.46 13.41
N SER A 32 -7.04 -10.67 14.41
CA SER A 32 -5.70 -10.46 15.02
C SER A 32 -4.93 -11.67 15.59
N TYR A 33 -5.09 -12.87 15.05
CA TYR A 33 -4.37 -14.08 15.45
C TYR A 33 -3.44 -14.66 14.37
N PHE A 34 -3.66 -14.36 13.08
CA PHE A 34 -2.92 -15.00 11.97
C PHE A 34 -2.46 -14.07 10.86
N VAL A 35 -2.90 -12.82 10.84
CA VAL A 35 -2.62 -11.88 9.74
C VAL A 35 -1.72 -10.77 10.24
N ASN A 36 -0.56 -10.62 9.60
CA ASN A 36 0.31 -9.46 9.76
C ASN A 36 -0.01 -8.40 8.69
N TYR A 37 0.37 -7.16 8.96
CA TYR A 37 0.05 -6.01 8.11
C TYR A 37 0.45 -6.23 6.64
N ASP A 38 1.62 -6.82 6.38
CA ASP A 38 2.07 -7.11 5.01
C ASP A 38 1.13 -8.07 4.26
N MET A 39 0.59 -9.09 4.93
CA MET A 39 -0.39 -10.00 4.30
C MET A 39 -1.74 -9.33 4.07
N ALA A 40 -2.19 -8.51 5.03
CA ALA A 40 -3.42 -7.73 4.88
C ALA A 40 -3.30 -6.74 3.70
N GLU A 41 -2.16 -6.06 3.60
CA GLU A 41 -1.84 -5.13 2.52
C GLU A 41 -1.85 -5.82 1.15
N GLU A 42 -1.19 -6.98 1.04
CA GLU A 42 -1.15 -7.75 -0.22
C GLU A 42 -2.53 -8.25 -0.65
N LYS A 43 -3.34 -8.74 0.29
CA LYS A 43 -4.73 -9.14 0.04
C LYS A 43 -5.57 -7.95 -0.42
N ALA A 44 -5.48 -6.82 0.27
CA ALA A 44 -6.21 -5.62 -0.09
C ALA A 44 -5.84 -5.15 -1.50
N TYR A 45 -4.55 -5.17 -1.87
CA TYR A 45 -4.10 -4.86 -3.23
C TYR A 45 -4.62 -5.85 -4.29
N LYS A 46 -4.74 -7.14 -3.97
CA LYS A 46 -5.32 -8.14 -4.89
C LYS A 46 -6.81 -7.90 -5.12
N GLU A 47 -7.54 -7.49 -4.08
CA GLU A 47 -8.99 -7.24 -4.13
C GLU A 47 -9.35 -5.92 -4.82
N VAL A 48 -8.73 -4.81 -4.44
CA VAL A 48 -9.04 -3.49 -5.02
C VAL A 48 -8.29 -3.21 -6.31
N GLY A 49 -7.25 -3.99 -6.60
CA GLY A 49 -6.27 -3.67 -7.63
C GLY A 49 -5.40 -2.46 -7.26
N PHE A 50 -4.31 -2.31 -7.99
CA PHE A 50 -3.41 -1.18 -7.83
C PHE A 50 -2.88 -0.72 -9.18
N THR A 51 -2.52 0.55 -9.22
CA THR A 51 -1.77 1.14 -10.31
C THR A 51 -0.38 1.47 -9.79
N ILE A 52 0.64 1.13 -10.58
CA ILE A 52 2.01 1.54 -10.28
C ILE A 52 2.20 2.93 -10.87
N ILE A 53 2.39 3.91 -9.98
CA ILE A 53 2.70 5.29 -10.37
C ILE A 53 4.14 5.63 -9.98
N ASP A 54 4.68 6.67 -10.61
CA ASP A 54 5.90 7.30 -10.11
C ASP A 54 5.67 7.81 -8.69
N CYS A 55 6.61 7.52 -7.79
CA CYS A 55 6.40 7.83 -6.40
C CYS A 55 6.36 9.35 -6.19
N PRO A 56 5.22 9.89 -5.71
CA PRO A 56 5.07 11.33 -5.51
C PRO A 56 6.04 11.87 -4.44
N PHE A 57 6.43 11.01 -3.49
CA PHE A 57 7.38 11.32 -2.42
C PHE A 57 8.85 11.27 -2.87
N CYS A 58 9.15 10.58 -3.97
CA CYS A 58 10.50 10.52 -4.55
C CYS A 58 10.79 11.80 -5.37
N ASN A 59 9.75 12.54 -5.78
CA ASN A 59 9.83 13.83 -6.48
C ASN A 59 9.62 15.07 -5.59
N ASN A 60 9.39 14.92 -4.28
CA ASN A 60 9.20 16.05 -3.35
C ASN A 60 10.54 16.69 -2.91
N LYS A 61 11.48 16.82 -3.85
CA LYS A 61 12.65 17.69 -3.74
C LYS A 61 12.31 19.00 -4.46
N LYS A 62 11.66 19.92 -3.75
CA LYS A 62 11.69 21.33 -4.15
C LYS A 62 12.13 22.16 -2.96
#